data_AF-A0A1G1EBB3-F1
#
_entry.id   AF-A0A1G1EBB3-F1
#
_cell.length_a   1.000
_cell.length_b   1.000
_cell.length_c   1.000
_cell.angle_alpha   90.00
_cell.angle_beta   90.00
_cell.angle_gamma   90.00
#
_symmetry.space_group_name_H-M   'P 1'
#
loop_
_entity.id
_entity.type
_entity.pdbx_description
1 polymer ?
#
loop_
_entity_poly.entity_id
_entity_poly.type
_entity_poly.pdbx_seq_one_letter_code
_entity_poly.pdbx_strand_id
1 'polypeptide(L)' 'MSKVTEEEMEEIKKIVEEAFPDDPALQQVHIARKIIAREAKLHGLSYLEYIKSGKKRAVLQNI' A
#
# COMPACT_ATOMS: atom_id res chain seq x y z
N MET A 1 9.98 -8.20 11.68
CA MET A 1 8.74 -8.03 10.90
C MET A 1 9.13 -7.40 9.57
N SER A 2 8.93 -8.11 8.47
CA SER A 2 9.18 -7.59 7.12
C SER A 2 8.15 -6.48 6.84
N LYS A 3 8.65 -5.27 6.56
CA LYS A 3 7.84 -4.09 6.25
C LYS A 3 8.21 -3.61 4.85
N VAL A 4 7.30 -2.90 4.21
CA VAL A 4 7.60 -2.14 2.99
C VAL A 4 8.69 -1.12 3.33
N THR A 5 9.73 -1.04 2.51
CA THR A 5 10.84 -0.09 2.71
C THR A 5 10.45 1.31 2.26
N GLU A 6 11.19 2.33 2.69
CA GLU A 6 10.97 3.71 2.23
C GLU A 6 11.15 3.85 0.72
N GLU A 7 12.11 3.13 0.13
CA GLU A 7 12.33 3.09 -1.32
C GLU A 7 11.10 2.52 -2.06
N GLU A 8 10.53 1.41 -1.55
CA GLU A 8 9.31 0.82 -2.13
C GLU A 8 8.10 1.75 -1.97
N MET A 9 8.04 2.52 -0.89
CA MET A 9 6.99 3.52 -0.67
C MET A 9 7.07 4.65 -1.69
N GLU A 10 8.25 5.19 -1.93
CA GLU A 10 8.47 6.25 -2.93
C GLU A 10 8.19 5.75 -4.36
N GLU A 11 8.61 4.52 -4.68
CA GLU A 11 8.26 3.90 -5.97
C GLU A 11 6.74 3.77 -6.16
N ILE A 12 6.02 3.33 -5.12
CA ILE A 12 4.56 3.23 -5.14
C ILE A 12 3.91 4.59 -5.34
N LYS A 13 4.38 5.64 -4.65
CA LYS A 13 3.86 7.00 -4.80
C LYS A 13 4.04 7.50 -6.23
N LYS A 14 5.26 7.44 -6.76
CA LYS A 14 5.58 7.92 -8.11
C LYS A 14 4.72 7.25 -9.18
N ILE A 15 4.58 5.93 -9.12
CA ILE A 15 3.75 5.18 -10.08
C ILE A 15 2.28 5.61 -10.01
N VAL A 16 1.78 5.93 -8.81
CA VAL A 16 0.39 6.31 -8.62
C VAL A 16 0.13 7.76 -9.00
N GLU A 17 1.07 8.67 -8.70
CA GLU A 17 1.05 10.07 -9.15
C GLU A 17 1.07 10.16 -10.68
N GLU A 18 1.91 9.37 -11.35
CA GLU A 18 1.93 9.29 -12.83
C GLU A 18 0.63 8.74 -13.42
N ALA A 19 -0.04 7.82 -12.72
CA ALA A 19 -1.28 7.19 -13.18
C ALA A 19 -2.53 8.06 -12.93
N PHE A 20 -2.53 8.88 -11.89
CA PHE A 20 -3.69 9.68 -11.46
C PHE A 20 -3.27 11.10 -11.08
N PRO A 21 -2.62 11.88 -11.98
CA PRO A 21 -1.97 13.14 -11.62
C PRO A 21 -2.91 14.19 -11.00
N ASP A 22 -4.18 14.21 -11.45
CA ASP A 22 -5.16 15.23 -11.06
C ASP A 22 -6.19 14.75 -10.02
N ASP A 23 -6.05 13.52 -9.51
CA ASP A 23 -6.99 12.96 -8.50
C ASP A 23 -6.26 12.48 -7.24
N PRO A 24 -5.92 13.40 -6.32
CA PRO A 24 -5.22 13.06 -5.08
C PRO A 24 -5.98 12.05 -4.21
N ALA A 25 -7.32 12.07 -4.23
CA ALA A 25 -8.12 11.14 -3.45
C ALA A 25 -7.98 9.71 -3.99
N LEU A 26 -8.04 9.55 -5.31
CA LEU A 26 -7.82 8.25 -5.96
C LEU A 26 -6.37 7.79 -5.79
N GLN A 27 -5.39 8.70 -5.84
CA GLN A 27 -3.99 8.37 -5.55
C GLN A 27 -3.83 7.71 -4.17
N GLN A 28 -4.41 8.30 -3.12
CA GLN A 28 -4.33 7.75 -1.75
C GLN A 28 -4.89 6.34 -1.65
N VAL A 29 -6.03 6.07 -2.30
CA VAL A 29 -6.65 4.74 -2.34
C VAL A 29 -5.73 3.72 -3.02
N HIS A 30 -5.11 4.10 -4.14
CA HIS A 30 -4.22 3.22 -4.90
C HIS A 30 -2.88 2.99 -4.19
N ILE A 31 -2.31 4.02 -3.55
CA ILE A 31 -1.11 3.90 -2.71
C ILE A 31 -1.37 2.91 -1.57
N ALA A 32 -2.44 3.13 -0.79
CA ALA A 32 -2.79 2.24 0.32
C ALA A 32 -3.00 0.79 -0.16
N ARG A 33 -3.68 0.61 -1.30
CA ARG A 33 -3.90 -0.73 -1.88
C ARG A 33 -2.60 -1.43 -2.26
N LYS A 34 -1.67 -0.71 -2.91
CA LYS A 34 -0.38 -1.26 -3.34
C LYS A 34 0.50 -1.63 -2.14
N ILE A 35 0.52 -0.80 -1.09
CA ILE A 35 1.23 -1.09 0.17
C ILE A 35 0.71 -2.37 0.80
N ILE A 36 -0.60 -2.48 1.01
CA ILE A 36 -1.22 -3.67 1.62
C ILE A 36 -0.94 -4.93 0.77
N ALA A 37 -0.94 -4.81 -0.56
CA ALA A 37 -0.60 -5.92 -1.44
C ALA A 37 0.88 -6.33 -1.32
N ARG A 38 1.80 -5.38 -1.12
CA ARG A 38 3.21 -5.66 -0.88
C ARG A 38 3.43 -6.33 0.47
N GLU A 39 2.78 -5.83 1.52
CA GLU A 39 2.80 -6.45 2.85
C GLU A 39 2.25 -7.89 2.79
N ALA A 40 1.13 -8.11 2.11
CA ALA A 40 0.58 -9.45 1.92
C ALA A 40 1.62 -10.41 1.32
N LYS A 41 2.31 -9.99 0.25
CA LYS A 41 3.40 -10.77 -0.37
C LYS A 41 4.56 -11.05 0.60
N LEU A 42 4.98 -10.06 1.37
CA LEU A 42 6.04 -10.21 2.39
C LEU A 42 5.67 -11.22 3.49
N HIS A 43 4.37 -11.38 3.74
CA HIS A 43 3.83 -12.34 4.69
C HIS A 43 3.49 -13.70 4.05
N GLY A 44 3.73 -13.89 2.75
CA GLY A 44 3.37 -15.11 2.02
C GLY A 44 1.86 -15.32 1.90
N LEU A 45 1.07 -14.24 2.00
CA LEU A 45 -0.39 -14.27 1.98
C LEU A 45 -0.91 -13.64 0.68
N SER A 46 -2.06 -14.09 0.21
CA SER A 46 -2.83 -13.32 -0.76
C SER A 46 -3.36 -12.04 -0.12
N TYR A 47 -3.72 -11.07 -0.97
CA TYR A 47 -4.29 -9.80 -0.51
C TYR A 47 -5.48 -10.03 0.44
N LEU A 48 -6.44 -10.87 0.05
CA LEU A 48 -7.63 -11.13 0.87
C LEU A 48 -7.31 -11.83 2.18
N GLU A 49 -6.37 -12.79 2.18
CA GLU A 49 -5.93 -13.44 3.43
C GLU A 49 -5.26 -12.46 4.37
N TYR A 50 -4.42 -11.57 3.83
CA TYR A 50 -3.79 -10.51 4.61
C TYR A 50 -4.84 -9.57 5.22
N ILE A 51 -5.86 -9.17 4.44
CA ILE A 51 -6.99 -8.39 4.94
C ILE A 51 -7.71 -9.11 6.09
N LYS A 52 -8.07 -10.38 5.88
CA LYS A 52 -8.82 -11.18 6.86
C LYS A 52 -8.01 -11.50 8.11
N SER A 53 -6.69 -11.54 8.01
CA SER A 53 -5.80 -11.83 9.15
C SER A 53 -5.81 -10.77 10.24
N GLY A 54 -6.48 -9.61 10.03
CA GLY A 54 -6.51 -8.50 10.99
C GLY A 54 -5.15 -7.82 11.17
N LYS A 55 -4.11 -8.26 10.44
CA LYS A 55 -2.76 -7.69 10.47
C LYS A 55 -2.64 -6.34 9.75
N LYS A 56 -3.74 -5.83 9.17
CA LYS A 56 -3.79 -4.50 8.56
C LYS A 56 -3.40 -3.45 9.60
N ARG A 57 -2.31 -2.72 9.35
CA ARG A 57 -2.12 -1.40 9.96
C ARG A 57 -3.01 -0.40 9.25
N ALA A 58 -3.66 0.48 10.01
CA ALA A 58 -4.34 1.63 9.44
C ALA A 58 -3.29 2.56 8.83
N VAL A 59 -2.99 2.39 7.53
CA VAL A 59 -2.07 3.24 6.75
C VAL A 59 -2.56 4.70 6.69
N LEU A 60 -3.81 4.95 7.11
CA LEU A 60 -4.49 6.25 7.08
C LEU A 60 -4.20 7.17 8.29
N GLN A 61 -3.39 6.78 9.28
CA GLN A 61 -3.22 7.60 10.48
C GLN A 61 -2.17 8.72 10.37
N ASN A 62 -1.34 8.77 9.32
CA ASN A 62 -0.25 9.77 9.20
C ASN A 62 0.11 10.14 7.75
N ILE A 63 -0.86 10.25 6.84
CA ILE A 63 -0.66 10.92 5.53
C ILE A 63 -1.41 12.24 5.57
#